data_AF-A0A842XW35-F1
#
_entry.id   AF-A0A842XW35-F1
#
_cell.length_a   1.000
_cell.length_b   1.000
_cell.length_c   1.000
_cell.angle_alpha   90.00
_cell.angle_beta   90.00
_cell.angle_gamma   90.00
#
_symmetry.space_group_name_H-M   'P 1'
#
loop_
_entity.id
_entity.type
_entity.pdbx_description
1 polymer ?
#
loop_
_entity_poly.entity_id
_entity_poly.type
_entity_poly.pdbx_seq_one_letter_code
_entity_poly.pdbx_strand_id
1 'polypeptide(L)'
;MFFSEYLHEKAEESRHNETVGYFLIVIGSIFLVGGLLETVISVEDPEWFLIIPYYITHHPYSLLGLSLTTVGLVLICLGIALSIHYARQRSWYMKELQKAQATEELKLTRKTKKRE
;
A
#
# COMPACT_ATOMS: atom_id res chain seq x y z
N MET A 1 -20.41 -3.61 21.75
CA MET A 1 -18.97 -3.61 21.52
C MET A 1 -18.38 -2.41 22.24
N PHE A 2 -17.39 -2.61 23.11
CA PHE A 2 -16.71 -1.48 23.76
C PHE A 2 -15.94 -0.68 22.71
N PHE A 3 -15.85 0.64 22.88
CA PHE A 3 -15.15 1.52 21.94
C PHE A 3 -13.69 1.09 21.69
N SER A 4 -13.03 0.52 22.71
CA SER A 4 -11.69 -0.06 22.60
C SER A 4 -11.63 -1.29 21.69
N GLU A 5 -12.62 -2.20 21.77
CA GLU A 5 -12.70 -3.39 20.91
C GLU A 5 -12.88 -3.00 19.44
N TYR A 6 -13.73 -2.00 19.18
CA TYR A 6 -13.93 -1.46 17.83
C TYR A 6 -12.64 -0.86 17.24
N LEU A 7 -11.91 -0.06 18.04
CA LEU A 7 -10.64 0.53 17.61
C LEU A 7 -9.57 -0.54 17.35
N HIS A 8 -9.56 -1.61 18.15
CA HIS A 8 -8.64 -2.72 17.97
C HIS A 8 -8.92 -3.48 16.67
N GLU A 9 -10.19 -3.84 16.44
CA GLU A 9 -10.63 -4.53 15.21
C GLU A 9 -10.30 -3.70 13.96
N LYS A 10 -10.56 -2.39 13.98
CA LYS A 10 -10.21 -1.50 12.86
C LYS A 10 -8.71 -1.36 12.63
N ALA A 11 -7.91 -1.35 13.69
CA ALA A 11 -6.45 -1.34 13.57
C ALA A 11 -5.91 -2.63 12.94
N GLU A 12 -6.51 -3.77 13.28
CA GLU A 12 -6.15 -5.08 12.71
C GLU A 12 -6.59 -5.23 11.26
N GLU A 13 -7.81 -4.81 10.92
CA GLU A 13 -8.30 -4.74 9.54
C GLU A 13 -7.40 -3.84 8.68
N SER A 14 -7.01 -2.68 9.20
CA SER A 14 -6.10 -1.77 8.51
C SER A 14 -4.72 -2.38 8.28
N ARG A 15 -4.21 -3.22 9.20
CA ARG A 15 -2.96 -3.96 9.01
C ARG A 15 -3.09 -5.00 7.90
N HIS A 16 -4.23 -5.69 7.82
CA HIS A 16 -4.47 -6.64 6.74
C HIS A 16 -4.53 -5.94 5.37
N ASN A 17 -5.22 -4.80 5.29
CA ASN A 17 -5.33 -4.01 4.07
C ASN A 17 -3.99 -3.39 3.64
N GLU A 18 -3.10 -3.07 4.59
CA GLU A 18 -1.72 -2.66 4.31
C GLU A 18 -0.97 -3.77 3.53
N THR A 19 -1.16 -5.04 3.91
CA THR A 19 -0.58 -6.21 3.23
C THR A 19 -1.07 -6.33 1.79
N VAL A 20 -2.34 -6.02 1.51
CA VAL A 20 -2.87 -5.99 0.14
C VAL A 20 -2.14 -4.93 -0.70
N GLY A 21 -1.86 -3.77 -0.12
CA GLY A 21 -1.02 -2.74 -0.75
C GLY A 21 0.37 -3.27 -1.13
N TYR A 22 1.01 -4.02 -0.21
CA TYR A 22 2.30 -4.67 -0.51
C TYR A 22 2.21 -5.70 -1.62
N PHE A 23 1.15 -6.52 -1.67
CA PHE A 23 0.96 -7.47 -2.77
C PHE A 23 0.80 -6.79 -4.12
N LEU A 24 0.07 -5.66 -4.18
CA LEU A 24 -0.04 -4.88 -5.42
C LEU A 24 1.32 -4.32 -5.87
N ILE A 25 2.16 -3.87 -4.94
CA ILE A 25 3.52 -3.41 -5.26
C ILE A 25 4.37 -4.57 -5.82
N VAL A 26 4.32 -5.76 -5.21
CA VAL A 26 5.08 -6.93 -5.67
C VAL A 26 4.63 -7.36 -7.07
N ILE A 27 3.33 -7.51 -7.29
CA ILE A 27 2.77 -7.88 -8.59
C ILE A 27 3.08 -6.81 -9.64
N GLY A 28 2.92 -5.52 -9.28
CA GLY A 28 3.26 -4.40 -10.15
C GLY A 28 4.74 -4.39 -10.54
N SER A 29 5.63 -4.73 -9.61
CA SER A 29 7.08 -4.85 -9.87
C SER A 29 7.39 -5.98 -10.86
N ILE A 30 6.72 -7.13 -10.74
CA ILE A 30 6.86 -8.24 -11.68
C ILE A 30 6.43 -7.80 -13.08
N PHE A 31 5.27 -7.13 -13.21
CA PHE A 31 4.79 -6.63 -14.50
C PHE A 31 5.70 -5.55 -15.09
N LEU A 32 6.21 -4.65 -14.24
CA LEU A 32 7.13 -3.60 -14.67
C LEU A 32 8.41 -4.21 -15.22
N VAL A 33 9.10 -5.07 -14.46
CA VAL A 33 10.34 -5.71 -14.90
C VAL A 33 10.10 -6.59 -16.13
N GLY A 34 9.02 -7.36 -16.14
CA GLY A 34 8.65 -8.20 -17.29
C GLY A 34 8.39 -7.40 -18.56
N GLY A 35 7.64 -6.29 -18.48
CA GLY A 35 7.36 -5.41 -19.61
C GLY A 35 8.60 -4.69 -20.14
N LEU A 36 9.49 -4.26 -19.24
CA LEU A 36 10.78 -3.67 -19.60
C LEU A 36 11.65 -4.69 -20.36
N LEU A 37 11.78 -5.91 -19.83
CA LEU A 37 12.57 -6.98 -20.46
C LEU A 37 12.01 -7.35 -21.83
N GLU A 38 10.68 -7.51 -21.95
CA GLU A 38 10.05 -7.82 -23.23
C GLU A 38 10.34 -6.73 -24.27
N THR A 39 10.25 -5.46 -23.88
CA THR A 39 10.52 -4.35 -24.82
C THR A 39 11.98 -4.31 -25.25
N VAL A 40 12.92 -4.55 -24.34
CA VAL A 40 14.36 -4.54 -24.64
C VAL A 40 14.78 -5.75 -25.50
N ILE A 41 14.18 -6.91 -25.30
CA ILE A 41 14.53 -8.13 -26.04
C ILE A 41 13.88 -8.14 -27.44
N SER A 42 12.66 -7.63 -27.55
CA SER A 42 11.88 -7.69 -28.79
C SER A 42 12.14 -6.53 -29.74
N VAL A 43 12.86 -5.48 -29.33
CA VAL A 43 13.15 -4.29 -30.15
C VAL A 43 14.65 -4.01 -30.19
N GLU A 44 15.22 -3.92 -31.41
CA GLU A 44 16.66 -3.66 -31.61
C GLU A 44 17.09 -2.25 -31.18
N ASP A 45 16.25 -1.23 -31.39
CA ASP A 45 16.56 0.18 -31.06
C ASP A 45 15.33 0.90 -30.46
N PRO A 46 15.00 0.64 -29.18
CA PRO A 46 13.86 1.28 -28.52
C PRO A 46 14.18 2.73 -28.14
N GLU A 47 13.20 3.62 -28.28
CA GLU A 47 13.28 4.97 -27.70
C GLU A 47 13.10 4.92 -26.18
N TRP A 48 13.60 5.93 -25.46
CA TRP A 48 13.58 5.94 -24.00
C TRP A 48 12.89 7.19 -23.45
N PHE A 49 11.91 6.98 -22.57
CA PHE A 49 11.39 8.02 -21.70
C PHE A 49 11.82 7.73 -20.27
N LEU A 50 12.84 8.47 -19.79
CA LEU A 50 13.51 8.22 -18.51
C LEU A 50 14.10 6.80 -18.43
N ILE A 51 13.38 5.88 -17.77
CA ILE A 51 13.76 4.46 -17.59
C ILE A 51 12.84 3.50 -18.35
N ILE A 52 11.85 4.03 -19.07
CA ILE A 52 10.85 3.25 -19.79
C ILE A 52 11.24 3.23 -21.27
N PRO A 53 11.71 2.09 -21.80
CA PRO A 53 11.85 1.90 -23.23
C PRO A 53 10.44 1.84 -23.83
N TYR A 54 10.23 2.57 -24.92
CA TYR A 54 9.00 2.53 -25.68
C TYR A 54 9.33 2.42 -27.16
N TYR A 55 8.49 1.69 -27.87
CA TYR A 55 8.56 1.60 -29.31
C TYR A 55 7.13 1.49 -29.83
N ILE A 56 6.70 2.48 -30.62
CA ILE A 56 5.33 2.56 -31.13
C ILE A 56 5.37 2.09 -32.59
N THR A 57 5.14 0.80 -32.80
CA THR A 57 4.95 0.20 -34.13
C THR A 57 3.72 -0.69 -34.14
N HIS A 58 3.28 -1.08 -35.34
CA HIS A 58 2.16 -2.02 -35.50
C HIS A 58 2.50 -3.47 -35.10
N HIS A 59 3.71 -3.73 -34.59
CA HIS A 59 4.14 -5.08 -34.21
C HIS A 59 3.58 -5.47 -32.82
N PRO A 60 2.92 -6.63 -32.68
CA PRO A 60 2.17 -6.98 -31.46
C PRO A 60 3.02 -7.10 -30.18
N TYR A 61 4.30 -7.49 -30.30
CA TYR A 61 5.22 -7.61 -29.17
C TYR A 61 5.55 -6.25 -28.52
N SER A 62 5.62 -5.19 -29.34
CA SER A 62 5.87 -3.82 -28.89
C SER A 62 4.73 -3.30 -28.00
N LEU A 63 3.49 -3.66 -28.35
CA LEU A 63 2.30 -3.31 -27.59
C LEU A 63 2.23 -4.07 -26.26
N LEU A 64 2.66 -5.33 -26.26
CA LEU A 64 2.67 -6.17 -25.07
C LEU A 64 3.65 -5.63 -24.02
N GLY A 65 4.91 -5.37 -24.38
CA GLY A 65 5.91 -4.82 -23.46
C GLY A 65 5.48 -3.48 -22.85
N LEU A 66 4.95 -2.58 -23.68
CA LEU A 66 4.46 -1.27 -23.24
C LEU A 66 3.24 -1.37 -22.33
N SER A 67 2.29 -2.26 -22.65
CA SER A 67 1.11 -2.47 -21.80
C SER A 67 1.45 -3.06 -20.43
N LEU A 68 2.33 -4.07 -20.38
CA LEU A 68 2.81 -4.66 -19.12
C LEU A 68 3.54 -3.62 -18.26
N THR A 69 4.41 -2.82 -18.87
CA THR A 69 5.15 -1.75 -18.17
C THR A 69 4.19 -0.71 -17.59
N THR A 70 3.19 -0.30 -18.37
CA THR A 70 2.17 0.68 -17.94
C THR A 70 1.32 0.14 -16.79
N VAL A 71 0.83 -1.10 -16.91
CA VAL A 71 0.06 -1.76 -15.85
C VAL A 71 0.89 -1.92 -14.58
N GLY A 72 2.14 -2.35 -14.71
CA GLY A 72 3.07 -2.47 -13.59
C GLY A 72 3.26 -1.15 -12.84
N LEU A 73 3.45 -0.06 -13.58
CA LEU A 73 3.61 1.28 -13.00
C LEU A 73 2.35 1.75 -12.26
N VAL A 74 1.17 1.56 -12.86
CA VAL A 74 -0.11 1.90 -12.21
C VAL A 74 -0.32 1.08 -10.93
N LEU A 75 -0.04 -0.22 -10.96
CA LEU A 75 -0.18 -1.10 -9.79
C LEU A 75 0.76 -0.70 -8.65
N ILE A 76 2.01 -0.33 -8.95
CA ILE A 76 2.96 0.16 -7.96
C ILE A 76 2.45 1.46 -7.33
N CYS A 77 2.03 2.43 -8.14
CA CYS A 77 1.50 3.71 -7.64
C CYS A 77 0.27 3.51 -6.73
N LEU A 78 -0.68 2.67 -7.15
CA LEU A 78 -1.87 2.34 -6.35
C LEU A 78 -1.50 1.60 -5.07
N GLY A 79 -0.59 0.61 -5.16
CA GLY A 79 -0.10 -0.13 -4.01
C GLY A 79 0.55 0.76 -2.97
N ILE A 80 1.43 1.68 -3.38
CA ILE A 80 2.06 2.67 -2.49
C ILE A 80 0.99 3.58 -1.84
N ALA A 81 0.06 4.11 -2.64
CA ALA A 81 -0.99 4.98 -2.14
C ALA A 81 -1.86 4.28 -1.08
N LEU A 82 -2.24 3.02 -1.33
CA LEU A 82 -3.00 2.20 -0.39
C LEU A 82 -2.20 1.87 0.87
N SER A 83 -0.94 1.46 0.74
CA SER A 83 -0.08 1.19 1.90
C SER A 83 0.07 2.43 2.79
N ILE A 84 0.29 3.62 2.22
CA ILE A 84 0.35 4.86 2.99
C ILE A 84 -1.00 5.17 3.65
N HIS A 85 -2.09 5.04 2.91
CA HIS A 85 -3.44 5.30 3.43
C HIS A 85 -3.76 4.41 4.64
N TYR A 86 -3.56 3.10 4.52
CA TYR A 86 -3.83 2.16 5.61
C TYR A 86 -2.82 2.27 6.75
N ALA A 87 -1.55 2.56 6.50
CA ALA A 87 -0.59 2.84 7.57
C ALA A 87 -1.00 4.05 8.41
N ARG A 88 -1.51 5.12 7.76
CA ARG A 88 -2.03 6.30 8.45
C ARG A 88 -3.27 6.00 9.27
N GLN A 89 -4.22 5.24 8.71
CA GLN A 89 -5.43 4.82 9.44
C GLN A 89 -5.07 3.99 10.67
N ARG A 90 -4.23 2.96 10.52
CA ARG A 90 -3.73 2.14 11.63
C ARG A 90 -3.07 2.98 12.73
N SER A 91 -2.21 3.93 12.35
CA SER A 91 -1.56 4.82 13.32
C SER A 91 -2.57 5.68 14.08
N TRP A 92 -3.61 6.16 13.41
CA TRP A 92 -4.68 6.94 14.05
C TRP A 92 -5.49 6.10 15.04
N TYR A 93 -5.94 4.90 14.64
CA TYR A 93 -6.70 4.00 15.51
C TYR A 93 -5.91 3.60 16.76
N MET A 94 -4.61 3.27 16.62
CA MET A 94 -3.76 2.92 17.75
C MET A 94 -3.56 4.08 18.73
N LYS A 95 -3.41 5.31 18.23
CA LYS A 95 -3.31 6.51 19.07
C LYS A 95 -4.59 6.73 19.87
N GLU A 96 -5.75 6.54 19.24
CA GLU A 96 -7.03 6.74 19.92
C GLU A 96 -7.29 5.66 20.98
N LEU A 97 -6.86 4.42 20.71
CA LEU A 97 -6.94 3.32 21.66
C LEU A 97 -6.05 3.58 22.89
N GLN A 98 -4.82 4.07 22.70
CA GLN A 98 -3.93 4.48 23.79
C GLN A 98 -4.53 5.60 24.66
N LYS A 99 -5.16 6.60 24.05
CA LYS A 99 -5.83 7.68 24.80
C LYS A 99 -7.01 7.17 25.62
N ALA A 100 -7.81 6.25 25.06
CA ALA A 100 -8.93 5.64 25.75
C ALA A 100 -8.46 4.89 27.00
N GLN A 101 -7.41 4.05 26.85
CA GLN A 101 -6.80 3.31 27.97
C GLN A 101 -6.24 4.24 29.05
N ALA A 102 -5.44 5.25 28.66
CA ALA A 102 -4.88 6.21 29.61
C ALA A 102 -5.98 6.98 30.38
N THR A 103 -7.10 7.29 29.72
CA THR A 103 -8.25 7.95 30.35
C THR A 103 -8.96 7.05 31.35
N GLU A 104 -9.10 5.76 31.04
CA GLU A 104 -9.66 4.77 31.97
C GLU A 104 -8.75 4.56 33.19
N GLU A 105 -7.44 4.43 32.99
CA GLU A 105 -6.47 4.33 34.08
C GLU A 105 -6.53 5.55 35.00
N LEU A 106 -6.53 6.77 34.46
CA LEU A 106 -6.66 8.00 35.24
C LEU A 106 -7.95 8.06 36.06
N LYS A 107 -9.07 7.57 35.51
CA LYS A 107 -10.35 7.48 36.24
C LYS A 107 -10.29 6.46 37.37
N LEU A 108 -9.63 5.32 37.17
CA LEU A 108 -9.42 4.31 38.21
C LEU A 108 -8.54 4.86 39.34
N THR A 109 -7.39 5.47 39.03
CA THR A 109 -6.49 6.08 40.03
C THR A 109 -7.19 7.18 40.83
N ARG A 110 -8.00 8.03 40.18
CA ARG A 110 -8.80 9.05 40.88
C ARG A 110 -9.88 8.45 41.78
N LYS A 111 -10.52 7.36 41.39
CA LYS A 111 -11.52 6.67 42.22
C LYS A 111 -10.89 6.02 43.45
N THR A 112 -9.71 5.39 43.30
CA THR A 112 -8.97 4.80 44.43
C THR A 112 -8.55 5.88 45.43
N LYS A 113 -7.98 7.00 44.96
CA LYS A 113 -7.57 8.12 45.82
C LYS A 113 -8.71 8.87 46.52
N LYS A 114 -9.97 8.67 46.08
CA LYS A 114 -11.17 9.24 46.73
C LYS A 114 -11.77 8.33 47.80
N ARG A 115 -11.32 7.07 47.89
CA ARG A 115 -11.81 6.06 48.85
C ARG A 115 -10.88 5.90 50.06
N GLU A 116 -9.65 6.38 49.95
CA GLU A 116 -8.71 6.60 51.06
C GLU A 116 -8.96 7.96 51.71
#